data_AF-A0A7C5Y2R8-F1
#
_entry.id   AF-A0A7C5Y2R8-F1
#
_cell.length_a   1.000
_cell.length_b   1.000
_cell.length_c   1.000
_cell.angle_alpha   90.00
_cell.angle_beta   90.00
_cell.angle_gamma   90.00
#
_symmetry.space_group_name_H-M   'P 1'
#
loop_
_entity.id
_entity.type
_entity.pdbx_description
1 polymer ?
#
loop_
_entity_poly.entity_id
_entity_poly.type
_entity_poly.pdbx_seq_one_letter_code
_entity_poly.pdbx_strand_id
1 'polypeptide(L)' 'VEVYDREILHLTDIAINIHEFQYNGLDPEGIVSRYTNLNDVKKDIKYLTEKIIEWVRRLSQT' A
#
# COMPACT_ATOMS: atom_id res chain seq x y z
N VAL A 1 0.71 -20.22 7.83
CA VAL A 1 0.76 -19.02 6.97
C VAL A 1 2.09 -18.37 7.24
N GLU A 2 3.01 -18.46 6.29
CA GLU A 2 4.37 -17.93 6.46
C GLU A 2 4.33 -16.40 6.55
N VAL A 3 5.36 -15.79 7.15
CA VAL A 3 5.44 -14.33 7.33
C VAL A 3 5.39 -13.61 5.98
N TYR A 4 5.96 -14.21 4.93
CA TYR A 4 5.93 -13.69 3.56
C TYR A 4 4.52 -13.55 3.00
N ASP A 5 3.65 -14.54 3.23
CA ASP A 5 2.26 -14.49 2.76
C ASP A 5 1.52 -13.28 3.35
N ARG A 6 1.73 -12.99 4.65
CA ARG A 6 1.07 -11.87 5.32
C ARG A 6 1.59 -10.52 4.86
N GLU A 7 2.90 -10.39 4.64
CA GLU A 7 3.48 -9.13 4.15
C GLU A 7 3.01 -8.83 2.72
N ILE A 8 3.01 -9.82 1.83
CA ILE A 8 2.53 -9.65 0.45
C ILE A 8 1.05 -9.32 0.41
N LEU A 9 0.22 -9.98 1.22
CA LEU A 9 -1.21 -9.65 1.34
C LEU A 9 -1.40 -8.19 1.76
N HIS A 10 -0.70 -7.75 2.80
CA HIS A 10 -0.80 -6.38 3.28
C HIS A 10 -0.36 -5.34 2.24
N LEU A 11 0.75 -5.59 1.53
CA LEU A 11 1.23 -4.69 0.47
C LEU A 11 0.27 -4.65 -0.72
N THR A 12 -0.38 -5.77 -1.04
CA THR A 12 -1.41 -5.86 -2.07
C THR A 12 -2.63 -5.01 -1.69
N ASP A 13 -3.09 -5.13 -0.45
CA ASP A 13 -4.20 -4.30 0.04
C ASP A 13 -3.85 -2.81 -0.07
N ILE A 14 -2.64 -2.40 0.33
CA ILE A 14 -2.20 -1.00 0.20
C ILE A 14 -2.23 -0.55 -1.28
N ALA A 15 -1.72 -1.38 -2.19
CA ALA A 15 -1.70 -1.06 -3.62
C ALA A 15 -3.13 -0.86 -4.19
N ILE A 16 -4.07 -1.73 -3.81
CA ILE A 16 -5.48 -1.62 -4.19
C ILE A 16 -6.08 -0.32 -3.64
N ASN A 17 -5.85 -0.01 -2.37
CA ASN A 17 -6.36 1.21 -1.75
C ASN A 17 -5.83 2.47 -2.44
N ILE A 18 -4.53 2.52 -2.78
CA ILE A 18 -3.94 3.64 -3.53
C ILE A 18 -4.56 3.74 -4.92
N HIS A 19 -4.84 2.62 -5.58
CA HIS A 19 -5.52 2.61 -6.87
C HIS A 19 -6.95 3.17 -6.78
N GLU A 20 -7.72 2.78 -5.76
CA GLU A 20 -9.05 3.35 -5.51
C GLU A 20 -8.98 4.87 -5.24
N PHE A 21 -8.00 5.31 -4.44
CA PHE A 21 -7.76 6.72 -4.18
C PHE A 21 -7.51 7.55 -5.45
N GLN A 22 -6.84 6.98 -6.46
CA GLN A 22 -6.57 7.70 -7.72
C GLN A 22 -7.85 8.16 -8.43
N TYR A 23 -8.94 7.41 -8.30
CA TYR A 23 -10.22 7.73 -8.93
C TYR A 23 -11.17 8.47 -7.99
N ASN A 24 -11.18 8.08 -6.71
CA ASN A 24 -12.20 8.50 -5.76
C ASN A 24 -11.74 9.64 -4.84
N GLY A 25 -10.43 9.85 -4.70
CA GLY A 25 -9.88 10.85 -3.79
C GLY A 25 -10.15 10.54 -2.31
N LEU A 26 -10.25 11.59 -1.49
CA LEU A 26 -10.59 11.47 -0.08
C LEU A 26 -12.07 11.15 0.08
N ASP A 27 -12.36 10.17 0.93
CA ASP A 27 -13.70 9.74 1.24
C ASP A 27 -13.87 9.69 2.78
N PRO A 28 -14.50 10.72 3.37
CA PRO A 28 -14.78 10.75 4.80
C PRO A 28 -15.72 9.63 5.29
N GLU A 29 -16.56 9.09 4.40
CA GLU A 29 -17.52 8.02 4.71
C GLU A 29 -16.91 6.63 4.54
N GLY A 30 -15.82 6.52 3.77
CA GLY A 30 -15.07 5.28 3.59
C GLY A 30 -15.76 4.25 2.70
N ILE A 31 -16.63 4.69 1.79
CA ILE A 31 -17.48 3.84 0.95
C ILE A 31 -16.75 3.40 -0.33
N VAL A 32 -16.05 4.33 -0.99
CA VAL A 32 -15.38 4.14 -2.28
C VAL A 32 -13.86 4.30 -2.19
N SER A 33 -13.36 4.85 -1.07
CA SER A 33 -11.93 4.95 -0.77
C SER A 33 -11.74 4.86 0.74
N ARG A 34 -10.75 4.11 1.22
CA ARG A 34 -10.48 4.05 2.66
C ARG A 34 -9.87 5.33 3.24
N TYR A 35 -9.41 6.25 2.39
CA TYR A 35 -8.61 7.39 2.84
C TYR A 35 -9.51 8.57 3.19
N THR A 36 -9.56 8.89 4.48
CA THR A 36 -10.27 10.09 4.99
C THR A 36 -9.39 11.34 5.02
N ASN A 37 -8.07 11.18 4.91
CA ASN A 37 -7.11 12.28 4.93
C ASN A 37 -5.83 11.98 4.11
N LEU A 38 -5.17 13.03 3.63
CA LEU A 38 -3.96 12.91 2.80
C LEU A 38 -2.73 12.39 3.55
N ASN A 39 -2.68 12.51 4.88
CA ASN A 39 -1.51 12.05 5.63
C ASN A 39 -1.42 10.52 5.58
N ASP A 40 -2.54 9.82 5.59
CA ASP A 40 -2.54 8.36 5.52
C ASP A 40 -2.20 7.86 4.11
N VAL A 41 -2.66 8.55 3.06
CA VAL A 41 -2.23 8.28 1.67
C VAL A 41 -0.70 8.38 1.54
N LYS A 42 -0.12 9.45 2.09
CA LYS A 42 1.33 9.68 2.04
C LYS A 42 2.12 8.60 2.79
N LYS A 43 1.62 8.15 3.95
CA LYS A 43 2.24 7.06 4.72
C LYS A 43 2.23 5.76 3.94
N ASP A 44 1.09 5.42 3.35
CA ASP A 44 0.91 4.18 2.59
C ASP A 44 1.78 4.15 1.32
N ILE A 45 1.83 5.25 0.55
CA ILE A 45 2.74 5.37 -0.61
C ILE A 45 4.19 5.20 -0.19
N LYS A 46 4.60 5.86 0.91
CA LYS A 46 5.97 5.78 1.41
C LYS A 46 6.32 4.34 1.81
N TYR A 47 5.46 3.71 2.61
CA TYR A 47 5.67 2.36 3.10
C TYR A 47 5.75 1.34 1.95
N LEU A 48 4.80 1.40 1.01
CA LEU A 48 4.79 0.52 -0.16
C LEU A 48 6.07 0.67 -1.00
N THR A 49 6.53 1.91 -1.21
CA THR A 49 7.76 2.20 -1.95
C THR A 49 8.99 1.65 -1.24
N GLU A 50 9.12 1.89 0.07
CA GLU A 50 10.23 1.38 0.88
C GLU A 50 10.31 -0.15 0.82
N LYS A 51 9.16 -0.82 0.88
CA LYS A 51 9.07 -2.28 0.79
C LYS A 51 9.44 -2.80 -0.59
N ILE A 52 8.92 -2.22 -1.67
CA ILE A 52 9.30 -2.62 -3.03
C ILE A 52 10.81 -2.49 -3.23
N ILE A 53 11.44 -1.40 -2.76
CA ILE A 53 12.89 -1.22 -2.83
C ILE A 53 13.64 -2.31 -2.06
N GLU A 54 13.17 -2.65 -0.86
CA GLU A 54 13.72 -3.74 -0.04
C GLU A 54 13.69 -5.08 -0.80
N TRP A 55 12.54 -5.41 -1.39
CA TRP A 55 12.34 -6.65 -2.15
C TRP A 55 13.22 -6.72 -3.40
N VAL A 56 13.29 -5.64 -4.19
CA VAL A 56 14.16 -5.56 -5.38
C VAL A 56 15.63 -5.77 -4.99
N ARG A 57 16.09 -5.20 -3.87
CA ARG A 57 17.45 -5.41 -3.37
C ARG A 57 17.72 -6.86 -2.99
N ARG A 58 16.80 -7.51 -2.28
CA ARG A 58 16.91 -8.93 -1.89
C ARG A 58 17.03 -9.83 -3.13
N LEU A 59 16.15 -9.62 -4.12
CA LEU A 59 16.16 -10.39 -5.37
C LEU A 59 17.44 -10.15 -6.19
N SER A 60 18.02 -8.95 -6.13
CA SER A 60 19.27 -8.63 -6.84
C SER A 60 20.53 -9.24 -6.18
N GLN A 61 20.41 -9.76 -4.96
CA GLN A 61 21.48 -10.43 -4.22
C GLN A 61 21.41 -11.96 -4.35
N THR A 62 20.41 -12.48 -5.06
CA THR A 62 20.19 -13.91 -5.31
C THR A 62 20.68 -14.27 -6.70
#